data_AF-L0NEG8-F1
#
_entry.id   AF-L0NEG8-F1
#
_cell.length_a   1.000
_cell.length_b   1.000
_cell.length_c   1.000
_cell.angle_alpha   90.00
_cell.angle_beta   90.00
_cell.angle_gamma   90.00
#
_symmetry.space_group_name_H-M   'P 1'
#
loop_
_entity.id
_entity.type
_entity.pdbx_description
1 polymer ?
#
loop_
_entity_poly.entity_id
_entity_poly.type
_entity_poly.pdbx_seq_one_letter_code
_entity_poly.pdbx_strand_id
1 'polypeptide(L)'
;MAQEQKPNYLLMASLSLVAAYWIFAPFVTNPYLSIACALMLLVSATLAMLEYAPETYLVVVKRWRSSDPEGRGRGSHLAIYGVFLISFGSVFSGAYGLLWAAAGQPPDWIGSASANFGRACHAVGFALMQASPNLTAKGLQFDKGWLSIAIGAVILILIGFYIGVSVNVVEMTESMRTWKSYSDSRLGCPPPEGGGVQYAVSGETRCLVTGGGEKRGGSPVVAE
;
A
#
# COMPACT_ATOMS: atom_id res chain seq x y z
N MET A 1 -29.95 -29.53 6.21
CA MET A 1 -28.94 -29.85 5.17
C MET A 1 -27.96 -28.70 5.15
N ALA A 2 -26.69 -28.93 5.50
CA ALA A 2 -25.66 -27.90 5.36
C ALA A 2 -25.38 -27.73 3.85
N GLN A 3 -25.57 -26.52 3.31
CA GLN A 3 -25.15 -26.23 1.94
C GLN A 3 -23.63 -26.29 1.91
N GLU A 4 -23.09 -27.08 0.97
CA GLU A 4 -21.66 -27.17 0.71
C GLU A 4 -21.16 -25.78 0.27
N GLN A 5 -20.36 -25.13 1.12
CA GLN A 5 -19.76 -23.83 0.81
C GLN A 5 -18.72 -24.03 -0.28
N LYS A 6 -18.97 -23.49 -1.48
CA LYS A 6 -17.95 -23.47 -2.54
C LYS A 6 -16.82 -22.52 -2.12
N PRO A 7 -15.54 -22.93 -2.23
CA PRO A 7 -14.42 -22.08 -1.89
C PRO A 7 -14.41 -20.83 -2.78
N ASN A 8 -14.24 -19.66 -2.17
CA ASN A 8 -14.16 -18.39 -2.90
C ASN A 8 -12.74 -18.21 -3.44
N TYR A 9 -12.50 -18.71 -4.65
CA TYR A 9 -11.19 -18.69 -5.31
C TYR A 9 -10.64 -17.28 -5.51
N LEU A 10 -11.52 -16.30 -5.79
CA LEU A 10 -11.12 -14.90 -5.97
C LEU A 10 -10.56 -14.32 -4.67
N LEU A 11 -11.23 -14.58 -3.54
CA LEU A 11 -10.75 -14.15 -2.22
C LEU A 11 -9.42 -14.82 -1.89
N MET A 12 -9.31 -16.14 -2.08
CA MET A 12 -8.08 -16.88 -1.80
C MET A 12 -6.91 -16.39 -2.67
N ALA A 13 -7.14 -16.14 -3.95
CA ALA A 13 -6.14 -15.59 -4.86
C ALA A 13 -5.72 -14.18 -4.42
N SER A 14 -6.67 -13.32 -4.04
CA SER A 14 -6.40 -11.95 -3.57
C SER A 14 -5.58 -11.96 -2.28
N LEU A 15 -5.97 -12.78 -1.30
CA LEU A 15 -5.23 -12.94 -0.04
C LEU A 15 -3.82 -13.49 -0.27
N SER A 16 -3.67 -14.46 -1.17
CA SER A 16 -2.37 -15.04 -1.52
C SER A 16 -1.47 -14.01 -2.20
N LEU A 17 -2.02 -13.17 -3.08
CA LEU A 17 -1.26 -12.12 -3.75
C LEU A 17 -0.83 -11.02 -2.77
N VAL A 18 -1.70 -10.61 -1.84
CA VAL A 18 -1.37 -9.66 -0.76
C VAL A 18 -0.24 -10.21 0.10
N ALA A 19 -0.33 -11.48 0.51
CA ALA A 19 0.70 -12.14 1.30
C ALA A 19 2.03 -12.22 0.53
N ALA A 20 1.99 -12.65 -0.74
CA ALA A 20 3.16 -12.70 -1.60
C ALA A 20 3.80 -11.31 -1.76
N TYR A 21 3.00 -10.27 -2.00
CA TYR A 21 3.48 -8.90 -2.10
C TYR A 21 4.27 -8.49 -0.85
N TRP A 22 3.73 -8.70 0.34
CA TRP A 22 4.41 -8.31 1.58
C TRP A 22 5.64 -9.17 1.90
N ILE A 23 5.65 -10.45 1.50
CA ILE A 23 6.81 -11.33 1.67
C ILE A 23 7.93 -10.94 0.70
N PHE A 24 7.61 -10.67 -0.56
CA PHE A 24 8.61 -10.42 -1.59
C PHE A 24 9.07 -8.95 -1.67
N ALA A 25 8.21 -7.99 -1.31
CA ALA A 25 8.53 -6.56 -1.41
C ALA A 25 9.88 -6.16 -0.76
N PRO A 26 10.25 -6.66 0.43
CA PRO A 26 11.56 -6.34 1.03
C PRO A 26 12.76 -6.83 0.23
N PHE A 27 12.60 -7.86 -0.60
CA PHE A 27 13.68 -8.45 -1.39
C PHE A 27 13.77 -7.88 -2.81
N VAL A 28 12.79 -7.07 -3.23
CA VAL A 28 12.75 -6.47 -4.56
C VAL A 28 13.52 -5.15 -4.54
N THR A 29 14.80 -5.21 -4.91
CA THR A 29 15.66 -4.02 -5.05
C THR A 29 15.44 -3.28 -6.37
N ASN A 30 14.85 -3.93 -7.38
CA ASN A 30 14.60 -3.34 -8.68
C ASN A 30 13.31 -2.50 -8.67
N PRO A 31 13.37 -1.19 -8.99
CA PRO A 31 12.21 -0.30 -8.95
C PRO A 31 11.11 -0.72 -9.93
N TYR A 32 11.45 -1.25 -11.11
CA TYR A 32 10.48 -1.70 -12.10
C TYR A 32 9.68 -2.91 -11.61
N LEU A 33 10.37 -3.84 -10.94
CA LEU A 33 9.72 -5.01 -10.36
C LEU A 33 8.80 -4.60 -9.21
N SER A 34 9.21 -3.63 -8.38
CA SER A 34 8.35 -3.06 -7.33
C SER A 34 7.08 -2.41 -7.90
N ILE A 35 7.21 -1.64 -8.98
CA ILE A 35 6.07 -1.04 -9.70
C ILE A 35 5.14 -2.12 -10.27
N ALA A 36 5.69 -3.16 -10.89
CA ALA A 36 4.91 -4.27 -11.44
C ALA A 36 4.13 -5.01 -10.32
N CYS A 37 4.78 -5.30 -9.20
CA CYS A 37 4.12 -5.91 -8.03
C CYS A 37 3.03 -5.01 -7.45
N ALA A 38 3.27 -3.69 -7.34
CA ALA A 38 2.28 -2.72 -6.87
C ALA A 38 1.07 -2.63 -7.82
N LEU A 39 1.29 -2.68 -9.14
CA LEU A 39 0.23 -2.73 -10.14
C LEU A 39 -0.60 -4.01 -10.04
N MET A 40 0.05 -5.18 -9.92
CA MET A 40 -0.67 -6.45 -9.76
C MET A 40 -1.52 -6.46 -8.50
N LEU A 41 -0.97 -5.96 -7.38
CA LEU A 41 -1.71 -5.80 -6.13
C LEU A 41 -2.90 -4.84 -6.32
N LEU A 42 -2.67 -3.69 -6.96
CA LEU A 42 -3.70 -2.67 -7.18
C LEU A 42 -4.85 -3.23 -8.03
N VAL A 43 -4.55 -3.89 -9.16
CA VAL A 43 -5.57 -4.42 -10.07
C VAL A 43 -6.38 -5.51 -9.39
N SER A 44 -5.73 -6.50 -8.80
CA SER A 44 -6.42 -7.61 -8.11
C SER A 44 -7.28 -7.12 -6.94
N ALA A 45 -6.75 -6.22 -6.12
CA ALA A 45 -7.46 -5.65 -5.00
C ALA A 45 -8.62 -4.73 -5.44
N THR A 46 -8.48 -4.04 -6.56
CA THR A 46 -9.57 -3.23 -7.13
C THR A 46 -10.70 -4.13 -7.60
N LEU A 47 -10.39 -5.25 -8.28
CA LEU A 47 -11.41 -6.22 -8.68
C LEU A 47 -12.13 -6.81 -7.46
N ALA A 48 -11.40 -7.22 -6.43
CA ALA A 48 -12.00 -7.68 -5.18
C ALA A 48 -12.84 -6.57 -4.52
N MET A 49 -12.33 -5.33 -4.47
CA MET A 49 -13.05 -4.20 -3.88
C MET A 49 -14.35 -3.92 -4.62
N LEU A 50 -14.35 -3.93 -5.96
CA LEU A 50 -15.56 -3.73 -6.76
C LEU A 50 -16.58 -4.84 -6.55
N GLU A 51 -16.13 -6.07 -6.37
CA GLU A 51 -17.00 -7.22 -6.10
C GLU A 51 -17.64 -7.17 -4.71
N TYR A 52 -16.92 -6.71 -3.68
CA TYR A 52 -17.43 -6.71 -2.29
C TYR A 52 -17.98 -5.35 -1.82
N ALA A 53 -17.73 -4.25 -2.54
CA ALA A 53 -18.16 -2.91 -2.16
C ALA A 53 -19.70 -2.75 -2.12
N PRO A 54 -20.49 -3.25 -3.09
CA PRO A 54 -21.95 -3.12 -3.05
C PRO A 54 -22.55 -3.79 -1.82
N GLU A 55 -22.12 -5.01 -1.51
CA GLU A 55 -22.55 -5.80 -0.36
C GLU A 55 -22.17 -5.12 0.95
N THR A 56 -20.94 -4.60 1.00
CA THR A 56 -20.48 -3.82 2.16
C THR A 56 -21.35 -2.59 2.35
N TYR A 57 -21.64 -1.82 1.29
CA TYR A 57 -22.52 -0.66 1.35
C TYR A 57 -23.93 -1.01 1.86
N LEU A 58 -24.51 -2.12 1.39
CA LEU A 58 -25.82 -2.59 1.87
C LEU A 58 -25.79 -2.94 3.36
N VAL A 59 -24.72 -3.58 3.83
CA VAL A 59 -24.56 -3.94 5.24
C VAL A 59 -24.31 -2.70 6.12
N VAL A 60 -23.46 -1.75 5.69
CA VAL A 60 -23.09 -0.55 6.46
C VAL A 60 -24.22 0.46 6.49
N VAL A 61 -24.67 0.86 5.30
CA VAL A 61 -25.53 2.03 5.13
C VAL A 61 -26.99 1.63 5.26
N LYS A 62 -27.38 0.54 4.61
CA LYS A 62 -28.77 0.06 4.67
C LYS A 62 -29.06 -0.83 5.87
N ARG A 63 -28.03 -1.24 6.63
CA ARG A 63 -28.14 -2.17 7.76
C ARG A 63 -28.78 -3.50 7.39
N TRP A 64 -28.66 -3.90 6.13
CA TRP A 64 -29.25 -5.14 5.64
C TRP A 64 -28.40 -6.33 6.02
N ARG A 65 -29.07 -7.44 6.35
CA ARG A 65 -28.37 -8.70 6.57
C ARG A 65 -28.03 -9.30 5.23
N SER A 66 -26.76 -9.65 4.99
CA SER A 66 -26.35 -10.27 3.74
C SER A 66 -27.18 -11.53 3.49
N SER A 67 -28.04 -11.47 2.47
CA SER A 67 -28.88 -12.56 2.00
C SER A 67 -28.25 -13.30 0.84
N ASP A 68 -26.95 -13.08 0.59
CA ASP A 68 -26.25 -13.56 -0.59
C ASP A 68 -26.46 -15.08 -0.78
N PRO A 69 -27.17 -15.47 -1.86
CA PRO A 69 -27.48 -16.87 -2.14
C PRO A 69 -26.23 -17.70 -2.43
N GLU A 70 -25.12 -17.07 -2.83
CA GLU A 70 -23.86 -17.74 -3.13
C GLU A 70 -23.03 -18.07 -1.89
N GLY A 71 -23.45 -17.61 -0.71
CA GLY A 71 -22.77 -17.96 0.54
C GLY A 71 -21.48 -17.19 0.79
N ARG A 72 -21.14 -16.15 0.00
CA ARG A 72 -19.86 -15.44 0.09
C ARG A 72 -19.71 -14.58 1.35
N GLY A 73 -20.79 -14.39 2.11
CA GLY A 73 -20.78 -13.74 3.43
C GLY A 73 -22.07 -13.99 4.23
N ARG A 74 -22.76 -15.09 3.94
CA ARG A 74 -24.11 -15.35 4.46
C ARG A 74 -24.06 -15.51 5.98
N GLY A 75 -24.61 -14.53 6.69
CA GLY A 75 -24.72 -14.53 8.14
C GLY A 75 -23.63 -13.77 8.90
N SER A 76 -22.53 -13.36 8.27
CA SER A 76 -21.48 -12.59 8.98
C SER A 76 -21.13 -11.28 8.30
N HIS A 77 -21.60 -10.18 8.90
CA HIS A 77 -21.26 -8.83 8.48
C HIS A 77 -19.77 -8.55 8.66
N LEU A 78 -19.19 -9.03 9.76
CA LEU A 78 -17.79 -8.79 10.11
C LEU A 78 -16.83 -9.38 9.07
N ALA A 79 -17.19 -10.53 8.48
CA ALA A 79 -16.40 -11.12 7.40
C ALA A 79 -16.40 -10.23 6.15
N ILE A 80 -17.58 -9.75 5.73
CA ILE A 80 -17.72 -8.84 4.57
C ILE A 80 -16.94 -7.54 4.82
N TYR A 81 -17.07 -6.95 6.01
CA TYR A 81 -16.27 -5.79 6.42
C TYR A 81 -14.78 -6.05 6.33
N GLY A 82 -14.34 -7.21 6.82
CA GLY A 82 -12.93 -7.54 6.84
C GLY A 82 -12.36 -7.73 5.44
N VAL A 83 -13.10 -8.41 4.55
CA VAL A 83 -12.72 -8.53 3.13
C VAL A 83 -12.64 -7.17 2.45
N PHE A 84 -13.64 -6.30 2.68
CA PHE A 84 -13.64 -4.95 2.14
C PHE A 84 -12.43 -4.14 2.62
N LEU A 85 -12.13 -4.16 3.92
CA LEU A 85 -10.97 -3.46 4.47
C LEU A 85 -9.64 -3.98 3.94
N ILE A 86 -9.51 -5.30 3.72
CA ILE A 86 -8.31 -5.86 3.09
C ILE A 86 -8.15 -5.37 1.67
N SER A 87 -9.22 -5.45 0.86
CA SER A 87 -9.19 -5.01 -0.53
C SER A 87 -8.89 -3.51 -0.61
N PHE A 88 -9.57 -2.68 0.19
CA PHE A 88 -9.34 -1.24 0.27
C PHE A 88 -7.91 -0.91 0.70
N GLY A 89 -7.40 -1.55 1.77
CA GLY A 89 -6.02 -1.35 2.23
C GLY A 89 -4.99 -1.75 1.19
N SER A 90 -5.29 -2.76 0.36
CA SER A 90 -4.43 -3.23 -0.73
C SER A 90 -4.43 -2.26 -1.91
N VAL A 91 -5.60 -1.74 -2.28
CA VAL A 91 -5.74 -0.66 -3.29
C VAL A 91 -4.95 0.57 -2.84
N PHE A 92 -5.12 0.99 -1.58
CA PHE A 92 -4.37 2.10 -1.02
C PHE A 92 -2.86 1.83 -1.05
N SER A 93 -2.40 0.65 -0.63
CA SER A 93 -0.97 0.28 -0.62
C SER A 93 -0.37 0.29 -2.03
N GLY A 94 -1.09 -0.26 -3.01
CA GLY A 94 -0.68 -0.26 -4.41
C GLY A 94 -0.59 1.16 -4.98
N ALA A 95 -1.63 1.98 -4.78
CA ALA A 95 -1.65 3.38 -5.22
C ALA A 95 -0.54 4.20 -4.55
N TYR A 96 -0.33 4.02 -3.24
CA TYR A 96 0.74 4.67 -2.50
C TYR A 96 2.12 4.27 -3.03
N GLY A 97 2.36 2.99 -3.28
CA GLY A 97 3.62 2.50 -3.85
C GLY A 97 3.92 3.10 -5.23
N LEU A 98 2.90 3.23 -6.09
CA LEU A 98 3.04 3.87 -7.40
C LEU A 98 3.32 5.37 -7.28
N LEU A 99 2.62 6.07 -6.39
CA LEU A 99 2.82 7.49 -6.17
C LEU A 99 4.21 7.77 -5.56
N TRP A 100 4.64 6.94 -4.62
CA TRP A 100 5.98 7.01 -4.02
C TRP A 100 7.08 6.82 -5.08
N ALA A 101 6.91 5.86 -5.99
CA ALA A 101 7.82 5.68 -7.11
C ALA A 101 7.80 6.87 -8.08
N ALA A 102 6.62 7.40 -8.41
CA ALA A 102 6.46 8.56 -9.28
C ALA A 102 7.06 9.84 -8.69
N ALA A 103 7.04 9.99 -7.36
CA ALA A 103 7.61 11.11 -6.62
C ALA A 103 9.13 10.99 -6.39
N GLY A 104 9.79 9.98 -6.95
CA GLY A 104 11.23 9.80 -6.80
C GLY A 104 11.66 9.21 -5.45
N GLN A 105 10.78 8.45 -4.80
CA GLN A 105 11.06 7.71 -3.55
C GLN A 105 11.50 8.58 -2.36
N PRO A 106 10.70 9.59 -1.97
CA PRO A 106 11.00 10.43 -0.81
C PRO A 106 11.23 9.59 0.46
N PRO A 107 12.32 9.82 1.21
CA PRO A 107 12.67 9.02 2.38
C PRO A 107 11.75 9.27 3.59
N ASP A 108 11.19 10.47 3.72
CA ASP A 108 10.24 10.88 4.76
C ASP A 108 8.89 10.17 4.66
N TRP A 109 8.58 9.58 3.50
CA TRP A 109 7.39 8.77 3.31
C TRP A 109 7.50 7.39 3.94
N ILE A 110 8.72 6.87 4.13
CA ILE A 110 8.94 5.55 4.72
C ILE A 110 8.68 5.62 6.23
N GLY A 111 7.88 4.70 6.76
CA GLY A 111 7.53 4.66 8.17
C GLY A 111 6.50 5.69 8.61
N SER A 112 6.05 6.57 7.71
CA SER A 112 4.94 7.50 7.95
C SER A 112 3.63 6.78 8.27
N ALA A 113 2.68 7.51 8.85
CA ALA A 113 1.33 6.98 9.11
C ALA A 113 0.61 6.59 7.81
N SER A 114 0.81 7.35 6.73
CA SER A 114 0.27 7.05 5.40
C SER A 114 0.87 5.75 4.84
N ALA A 115 2.19 5.54 4.92
CA ALA A 115 2.82 4.29 4.49
C ALA A 115 2.30 3.06 5.25
N ASN A 116 1.87 3.22 6.51
CA ASN A 116 1.36 2.13 7.34
C ASN A 116 -0.17 1.99 7.30
N PHE A 117 -0.90 2.90 6.68
CA PHE A 117 -2.36 2.90 6.68
C PHE A 117 -2.94 1.62 6.05
N GLY A 118 -2.41 1.18 4.91
CA GLY A 118 -2.84 -0.07 4.28
C GLY A 118 -2.64 -1.29 5.17
N ARG A 119 -1.54 -1.35 5.93
CA ARG A 119 -1.27 -2.42 6.90
C ARG A 119 -2.26 -2.39 8.06
N ALA A 120 -2.61 -1.21 8.56
CA ALA A 120 -3.63 -1.06 9.59
C ALA A 120 -5.01 -1.56 9.08
N CYS A 121 -5.39 -1.20 7.85
CA CYS A 121 -6.61 -1.73 7.21
C CYS A 121 -6.58 -3.26 7.10
N HIS A 122 -5.45 -3.84 6.72
CA HIS A 122 -5.29 -5.30 6.65
C HIS A 122 -5.45 -5.95 8.02
N ALA A 123 -4.77 -5.42 9.04
CA ALA A 123 -4.84 -5.94 10.40
C ALA A 123 -6.25 -5.90 10.98
N VAL A 124 -6.95 -4.76 10.83
CA VAL A 124 -8.36 -4.63 11.24
C VAL A 124 -9.23 -5.58 10.42
N GLY A 125 -9.01 -5.67 9.11
CA GLY A 125 -9.78 -6.55 8.24
C GLY A 125 -9.67 -8.02 8.63
N PHE A 126 -8.46 -8.51 8.88
CA PHE A 126 -8.22 -9.85 9.42
C PHE A 126 -8.87 -10.05 10.79
N ALA A 127 -8.75 -9.08 11.70
CA ALA A 127 -9.37 -9.16 13.02
C ALA A 127 -10.90 -9.31 12.93
N LEU A 128 -11.55 -8.56 12.04
CA LEU A 128 -13.00 -8.66 11.81
C LEU A 128 -13.40 -10.01 11.20
N MET A 129 -12.64 -10.52 10.23
CA MET A 129 -12.87 -11.85 9.68
C MET A 129 -12.66 -12.96 10.70
N GLN A 130 -11.70 -12.81 11.62
CA GLN A 130 -11.48 -13.78 12.68
C GLN A 130 -12.59 -13.73 13.73
N ALA A 131 -12.99 -12.52 14.14
CA ALA A 131 -14.04 -12.30 15.13
C ALA A 131 -15.46 -12.60 14.61
N SER A 132 -15.60 -12.83 13.30
CA SER A 132 -16.83 -13.23 12.63
C SER A 132 -17.40 -14.51 13.25
N PRO A 133 -18.53 -14.44 13.97
CA PRO A 133 -19.16 -15.64 14.50
C PRO A 133 -19.80 -16.46 13.38
N ASN A 134 -19.68 -17.78 13.45
CA ASN A 134 -20.47 -18.66 12.62
C ASN A 134 -21.87 -18.78 13.23
N LEU A 135 -22.88 -18.28 12.51
CA LEU A 135 -24.27 -18.47 12.91
C LEU A 135 -24.67 -19.91 12.60
N THR A 136 -24.81 -20.72 13.65
CA THR A 136 -25.36 -22.07 13.56
C THR A 136 -26.81 -22.06 14.02
N ALA A 137 -27.58 -23.08 13.65
CA ALA A 137 -28.96 -23.26 14.14
C ALA A 137 -29.07 -23.35 15.68
N LYS A 138 -27.94 -23.55 16.38
CA LYS A 138 -27.84 -23.66 17.84
C LYS A 138 -27.45 -22.33 18.52
N GLY A 139 -27.35 -21.23 17.78
CA GLY A 139 -26.96 -19.91 18.29
C GLY A 139 -25.60 -19.43 17.79
N LEU A 140 -25.06 -18.41 18.49
CA LEU A 140 -23.77 -17.78 18.18
C LEU A 140 -22.65 -18.71 18.66
N GLN A 141 -21.93 -19.33 17.73
CA GLN A 141 -20.76 -20.15 18.07
C GLN A 141 -19.49 -19.44 17.59
N PHE A 142 -18.64 -19.10 18.55
CA PHE A 142 -17.27 -18.73 18.24
C PHE A 142 -16.50 -19.99 17.93
N ASP A 143 -15.74 -19.98 16.84
CA ASP A 143 -14.91 -21.11 16.49
C ASP A 143 -13.82 -21.28 17.56
N LYS A 144 -13.68 -22.49 18.12
CA LYS A 144 -12.68 -22.77 19.17
C LYS A 144 -11.25 -22.54 18.66
N GLY A 145 -11.06 -22.57 17.33
CA GLY A 145 -9.79 -22.24 16.68
C GLY A 145 -9.39 -20.76 16.75
N TRP A 146 -10.32 -19.86 17.07
CA TRP A 146 -10.03 -18.41 17.10
C TRP A 146 -8.91 -18.05 18.06
N LEU A 147 -8.93 -18.63 19.27
CA LEU A 147 -7.91 -18.38 20.28
C LEU A 147 -6.53 -18.89 19.81
N SER A 148 -6.48 -20.07 19.20
CA SER A 148 -5.24 -20.63 18.66
C SER A 148 -4.65 -19.76 17.53
N ILE A 149 -5.49 -19.24 16.64
CA ILE A 149 -5.07 -18.33 15.57
C ILE A 149 -4.61 -17.00 16.16
N ALA A 150 -5.31 -16.45 17.15
CA ALA A 150 -4.92 -15.21 17.83
C ALA A 150 -3.57 -15.34 18.54
N ILE A 151 -3.35 -16.45 19.27
CA ILE A 151 -2.06 -16.75 19.91
C ILE A 151 -0.97 -16.89 18.86
N GLY A 152 -1.23 -17.64 17.78
CA GLY A 152 -0.29 -17.78 16.67
C GLY A 152 0.08 -16.44 16.03
N ALA A 153 -0.89 -15.54 15.84
CA ALA A 153 -0.67 -14.20 15.32
C ALA A 153 0.21 -13.36 16.26
N VAL A 154 -0.03 -13.40 17.58
CA VAL A 154 0.81 -12.72 18.56
C VAL A 154 2.25 -13.24 18.53
N ILE A 155 2.44 -14.56 18.45
CA ILE A 155 3.78 -15.17 18.33
C ILE A 155 4.48 -14.68 17.06
N LEU A 156 3.81 -14.67 15.91
CA LEU A 156 4.38 -14.16 14.66
C LEU A 156 4.73 -12.67 14.73
N ILE A 157 3.91 -11.85 15.38
CA ILE A 157 4.21 -10.43 15.61
C ILE A 157 5.46 -10.28 16.48
N LEU A 158 5.57 -11.06 17.56
CA LEU A 158 6.74 -11.03 18.44
C LEU A 158 8.02 -11.47 17.70
N ILE A 159 7.93 -12.51 16.86
CA ILE A 159 9.05 -12.95 16.01
C ILE A 159 9.43 -11.84 15.02
N GLY A 160 8.46 -11.26 14.32
CA GLY A 160 8.69 -10.18 13.35
C GLY A 160 9.29 -8.93 14.01
N PHE A 161 8.81 -8.56 15.20
CA PHE A 161 9.39 -7.49 16.00
C PHE A 161 10.82 -7.80 16.44
N TYR A 162 11.06 -9.01 16.95
CA TYR A 162 12.40 -9.47 17.34
C TYR A 162 13.38 -9.43 16.16
N ILE A 163 12.97 -9.92 14.99
CA ILE A 163 13.76 -9.84 13.76
C ILE A 163 13.99 -8.37 13.41
N GLY A 164 12.96 -7.52 13.38
CA GLY A 164 13.09 -6.11 13.03
C GLY A 164 14.04 -5.33 13.96
N VAL A 165 14.04 -5.63 15.26
CA VAL A 165 14.96 -5.02 16.23
C VAL A 165 16.37 -5.62 16.12
N SER A 166 16.48 -6.92 15.80
CA SER A 166 17.78 -7.60 15.65
C SER A 166 18.49 -7.21 14.37
N VAL A 167 17.72 -6.92 13.31
CA VAL A 167 18.20 -6.26 12.10
C VAL A 167 18.29 -4.75 12.39
N ASN A 168 19.04 -4.38 13.41
CA ASN A 168 19.70 -3.08 13.40
C ASN A 168 20.52 -3.06 12.10
N VAL A 169 20.51 -1.94 11.38
CA VAL A 169 21.23 -1.74 10.11
C VAL A 169 20.36 -2.01 8.87
N VAL A 170 19.39 -1.13 8.60
CA VAL A 170 19.40 -0.54 7.25
C VAL A 170 20.57 0.43 7.25
N GLU A 171 21.78 -0.10 7.10
CA GLU A 171 22.83 0.64 6.42
C GLU A 171 22.13 1.16 5.18
N MET A 172 22.04 2.48 5.01
CA MET A 172 21.67 3.04 3.70
C MET A 172 22.46 2.23 2.69
N THR A 173 21.76 1.40 1.92
CA THR A 173 22.37 0.57 0.89
C THR A 173 23.24 1.52 0.07
N GLU A 174 24.43 1.08 -0.36
CA GLU A 174 25.34 1.96 -1.09
C GLU A 174 24.62 2.68 -2.24
N SER A 175 23.60 2.05 -2.84
CA SER A 175 22.69 2.66 -3.80
C SER A 175 21.89 3.86 -3.26
N MET A 176 21.27 3.78 -2.08
CA MET A 176 20.62 4.93 -1.42
C MET A 176 21.62 6.00 -1.01
N ARG A 177 22.82 5.61 -0.53
CA ARG A 177 23.87 6.56 -0.16
C ARG A 177 24.42 7.28 -1.39
N THR A 178 24.58 6.56 -2.50
CA THR A 178 25.03 7.11 -3.79
C THR A 178 23.97 8.02 -4.38
N TRP A 179 22.70 7.60 -4.38
CA TRP A 179 21.59 8.44 -4.85
C TRP A 179 21.43 9.70 -4.01
N LYS A 180 21.52 9.59 -2.69
CA LYS A 180 21.51 10.75 -1.78
C LYS A 180 22.71 11.66 -2.05
N SER A 181 23.92 11.10 -2.21
CA SER A 181 25.09 11.91 -2.57
C SER A 181 24.90 12.60 -3.94
N TYR A 182 24.28 11.93 -4.90
CA TYR A 182 24.02 12.48 -6.22
C TYR A 182 22.98 13.61 -6.16
N SER A 183 21.91 13.41 -5.38
CA SER A 183 20.88 14.41 -5.08
C SER A 183 21.46 15.62 -4.36
N ASP A 184 22.22 15.40 -3.30
CA ASP A 184 22.85 16.46 -2.48
C ASP A 184 23.97 17.17 -3.26
N SER A 185 24.61 16.49 -4.22
CA SER A 185 25.62 17.07 -5.12
C SER A 185 25.02 17.85 -6.29
N ARG A 186 23.70 17.79 -6.53
CA ARG A 186 23.06 18.74 -7.44
C ARG A 186 23.19 20.11 -6.80
N LEU A 187 24.13 20.90 -7.34
CA LEU A 187 24.37 22.28 -6.92
C LEU A 187 23.02 22.99 -6.84
N GLY A 188 22.57 23.26 -5.61
CA GLY A 188 21.46 24.17 -5.39
C GLY A 188 21.81 25.45 -6.14
N CYS A 189 20.86 25.97 -6.93
CA CYS A 189 21.12 27.17 -7.73
C CYS A 189 21.77 28.21 -6.81
N PRO A 190 22.91 28.81 -7.20
CA PRO A 190 23.56 29.80 -6.37
C PRO A 190 22.53 30.87 -5.97
N PRO A 191 22.59 31.38 -4.73
CA PRO A 191 21.71 32.48 -4.33
C PRO A 191 21.84 33.59 -5.38
N PRO A 192 20.73 34.19 -5.84
CA PRO A 192 20.78 35.14 -6.93
C PRO A 192 21.53 36.40 -6.48
N GLU A 193 22.84 36.44 -6.71
CA GLU A 193 23.63 37.66 -6.69
C GLU A 193 23.20 38.49 -7.91
N GLY A 194 22.06 39.19 -7.79
CA GLY A 194 21.55 40.07 -8.85
C GLY A 194 20.08 39.94 -9.23
N GLY A 195 19.25 39.21 -8.47
CA GLY A 195 17.78 39.23 -8.69
C GLY A 195 17.25 38.29 -9.77
N GLY A 196 17.93 37.18 -10.05
CA GLY A 196 17.38 36.09 -10.86
C GLY A 196 16.20 35.42 -10.16
N VAL A 197 15.07 35.29 -10.86
CA VAL A 197 13.87 34.63 -10.35
C VAL A 197 13.98 33.12 -10.59
N GLN A 198 13.85 32.32 -9.54
CA GLN A 198 13.75 30.87 -9.64
C GLN A 198 12.29 30.50 -9.98
N TYR A 199 12.08 29.70 -11.01
CA TYR A 199 10.78 29.13 -11.32
C TYR A 199 10.89 27.61 -11.30
N ALA A 200 10.04 26.95 -10.51
CA ALA A 200 9.89 25.50 -10.55
C ALA A 200 8.97 25.13 -11.72
N VAL A 201 9.51 24.46 -12.74
CA VAL A 201 8.71 23.91 -13.84
C VAL A 201 8.79 22.39 -13.76
N SER A 202 7.66 21.74 -13.52
CA SER A 202 7.49 20.28 -13.69
C SER A 202 8.51 19.40 -12.93
N GLY A 203 8.78 19.70 -11.66
CA GLY A 203 9.58 18.82 -10.79
C GLY A 203 11.10 18.83 -11.03
N GLU A 204 11.59 19.59 -12.01
CA GLU A 204 13.01 19.92 -12.16
C GLU A 204 13.26 21.39 -11.80
N THR A 205 14.09 21.64 -10.79
CA THR A 205 14.63 22.98 -10.53
C THR A 205 15.70 23.26 -11.58
N ARG A 206 15.34 23.93 -12.68
CA ARG A 206 16.30 24.40 -13.68
C ARG A 206 16.77 25.81 -13.30
N CYS A 207 18.08 25.98 -13.13
CA CYS A 207 18.67 27.29 -12.94
C CYS A 207 18.75 28.00 -14.29
N LEU A 208 17.81 28.90 -14.58
CA LEU A 208 17.97 29.85 -15.69
C LEU A 208 18.99 30.90 -15.25
N VAL A 209 20.24 30.74 -15.71
CA VAL A 209 21.20 31.84 -15.68
C VAL A 209 20.67 32.88 -16.65
N THR A 210 19.98 33.89 -16.13
CA THR A 210 19.71 35.12 -16.88
C THR A 210 21.05 35.79 -17.04
N GLY A 211 21.75 35.44 -18.13
CA GLY A 211 22.98 36.11 -18.53
C GLY A 211 22.74 37.61 -18.47
N GLY A 212 23.51 38.29 -17.62
CA GLY A 212 23.46 39.72 -17.43
C GLY A 212 23.41 40.40 -18.79
N GLY A 213 22.48 41.33 -18.95
CA GLY A 213 22.12 41.90 -20.23
C GLY A 213 23.33 42.45 -20.98
N GLU A 214 23.74 41.75 -22.02
CA GLU A 214 24.29 42.40 -23.20
C GLU A 214 23.24 42.26 -24.31
N LYS A 215 22.54 43.37 -24.56
CA LYS A 215 21.68 43.53 -25.74
C LYS A 215 22.53 43.37 -27.00
N ARG A 216 22.69 42.15 -27.49
CA ARG A 216 23.05 41.89 -28.89
C ARG A 216 22.09 40.85 -29.43
N GLY A 217 21.28 41.27 -30.40
CA GLY A 217 20.32 40.42 -31.08
C GLY A 217 21.05 39.22 -31.69
N GLY A 218 20.78 38.04 -31.13
CA GLY A 218 21.23 36.76 -31.64
C GLY A 218 20.29 35.71 -31.08
N SER A 219 19.65 34.95 -31.97
CA SER A 219 18.69 33.90 -31.61
C SER A 219 19.25 32.94 -30.56
N PRO A 220 18.40 32.44 -29.64
CA PRO A 220 18.84 31.50 -28.62
C PRO A 220 19.33 30.20 -29.27
N VAL A 221 20.60 29.86 -29.00
CA VAL A 221 21.13 28.52 -29.29
C VAL A 221 20.70 27.62 -28.15
N VAL A 222 19.88 26.63 -28.46
CA VAL A 222 19.59 25.50 -27.58
C VAL A 222 20.83 24.61 -27.60
N ALA A 223 21.51 24.48 -26.46
CA ALA A 223 22.55 23.48 -26.29
C ALA A 223 21.88 22.15 -25.91
N GLU A 224 22.11 21.11 -26.73
CA GLU A 224 21.78 19.70 -26.43
C GLU A 224 22.73 19.11 -25.38
#